data_AF-K2MG20-F1
#
_entry.id   AF-K2MG20-F1
#
_cell.length_a   1.000
_cell.length_b   1.000
_cell.length_c   1.000
_cell.angle_alpha   90.00
_cell.angle_beta   90.00
_cell.angle_gamma   90.00
#
_symmetry.space_group_name_H-M   'P 1'
#
loop_
_entity.id
_entity.type
_entity.pdbx_description
1 polymer ?
#
loop_
_entity_poly.entity_id
_entity_poly.type
_entity_poly.pdbx_seq_one_letter_code
_entity_poly.pdbx_strand_id
1 'polypeptide(L)'
;MNASADQRMVPFTSTEELFLNAGGMVGRVWAIREALKAYKKIFGLTDKWWCDQSIWALLYVWSLTQTTNVSLDFRIPYGILNLDYHHVFFQVPYGEVVSHPAVIHLPGPQRIWTARMPELMNHTTWFSKLTSPPQKMRDGLTQLSNLFVKIVNCNGETRFRRFGALCSFRKVTDPDWILSPLGK
;
A
#
# COMPACT_ATOMS: atom_id res chain seq x y z
N MET A 1 -34.20 0.44 9.97
CA MET A 1 -33.16 0.78 8.97
C MET A 1 -31.94 -0.09 9.29
N ASN A 2 -31.80 -1.24 8.61
CA ASN A 2 -30.72 -2.20 8.84
C ASN A 2 -29.59 -1.94 7.85
N ALA A 3 -28.55 -1.23 8.29
CA ALA A 3 -27.28 -1.17 7.59
C ALA A 3 -26.38 -2.30 8.14
N SER A 4 -26.52 -3.54 7.64
CA SER A 4 -25.72 -4.65 8.17
C SER A 4 -25.51 -5.86 7.23
N ALA A 5 -25.61 -5.74 5.91
CA ALA A 5 -25.63 -6.96 5.09
C ALA A 5 -25.00 -6.91 3.70
N ASP A 6 -24.05 -6.02 3.38
CA ASP A 6 -23.42 -6.04 2.05
C ASP A 6 -21.92 -5.68 2.00
N GLN A 7 -21.17 -5.91 3.08
CA GLN A 7 -19.72 -6.13 2.96
C GLN A 7 -19.48 -7.63 2.91
N ARG A 8 -19.84 -8.28 1.79
CA ARG A 8 -19.43 -9.66 1.51
C ARG A 8 -17.90 -9.70 1.52
N MET A 9 -17.33 -10.14 2.64
CA MET A 9 -15.95 -10.61 2.63
C MET A 9 -15.92 -11.86 1.77
N VAL A 10 -14.92 -11.95 0.90
CA VAL A 10 -14.66 -13.15 0.14
C VAL A 10 -14.42 -14.28 1.17
N PRO A 11 -15.12 -15.42 1.06
CA PRO A 11 -14.96 -16.50 2.01
C PRO A 11 -13.51 -16.98 2.03
N PHE A 12 -13.08 -17.52 3.18
CA PHE A 12 -11.77 -18.14 3.44
C PHE A 12 -11.51 -19.41 2.58
N THR A 13 -12.22 -19.57 1.45
CA THR A 13 -12.31 -20.80 0.65
C THR A 13 -11.67 -20.69 -0.73
N SER A 14 -11.04 -19.57 -1.10
CA SER A 14 -10.25 -19.55 -2.33
C SER A 14 -8.98 -20.38 -2.11
N THR A 15 -8.82 -21.40 -2.93
CA THR A 15 -7.70 -22.35 -2.97
C THR A 15 -6.36 -21.72 -3.40
N GLU A 16 -6.34 -20.41 -3.61
CA GLU A 16 -5.13 -19.65 -3.91
C GLU A 16 -4.51 -19.18 -2.60
N GLU A 17 -3.20 -19.40 -2.44
CA GLU A 17 -2.44 -19.07 -1.24
C GLU A 17 -2.39 -17.54 -1.02
N LEU A 18 -3.44 -17.01 -0.41
CA LEU A 18 -3.58 -15.57 -0.17
C LEU A 18 -2.98 -15.20 1.17
N PHE A 19 -1.74 -14.73 1.12
CA PHE A 19 -1.03 -14.22 2.28
C PHE A 19 -1.19 -12.71 2.40
N LEU A 20 -1.30 -12.23 3.65
CA LEU A 20 -1.16 -10.80 3.93
C LEU A 20 0.23 -10.33 3.52
N ASN A 21 0.31 -9.18 2.85
CA ASN A 21 1.57 -8.47 2.61
C ASN A 21 1.53 -7.11 3.34
N ALA A 22 2.51 -6.84 4.19
CA ALA A 22 2.59 -5.61 5.00
C ALA A 22 3.18 -4.41 4.26
N GLY A 23 3.65 -4.59 3.01
CA GLY A 23 4.23 -3.54 2.19
C GLY A 23 3.26 -2.42 1.79
N GLY A 24 1.95 -2.63 1.96
CA GLY A 24 0.96 -1.60 1.70
C GLY A 24 -0.41 -1.87 2.33
N MET A 25 -1.13 -0.80 2.66
CA MET A 25 -2.53 -0.86 3.09
C MET A 25 -3.30 0.37 2.59
N VAL A 26 -4.58 0.19 2.31
CA VAL A 26 -5.52 1.27 2.02
C VAL A 26 -6.70 1.13 2.96
N GLY A 27 -7.12 2.23 3.58
CA GLY A 27 -8.23 2.19 4.52
C GLY A 27 -8.60 3.57 5.06
N ARG A 28 -9.69 3.60 5.84
CA ARG A 28 -10.08 4.82 6.55
C ARG A 28 -9.05 5.12 7.63
N VAL A 29 -8.67 6.40 7.78
CA VAL A 29 -7.66 6.84 8.75
C VAL A 29 -7.96 6.37 10.17
N TRP A 30 -9.23 6.40 10.59
CA TRP A 30 -9.61 5.93 11.92
C TRP A 30 -9.37 4.42 12.09
N ALA A 31 -9.66 3.61 11.07
CA ALA A 31 -9.48 2.15 11.12
C ALA A 31 -7.99 1.79 11.18
N ILE A 32 -7.16 2.47 10.38
CA ILE A 32 -5.70 2.33 10.43
C ILE A 32 -5.18 2.72 11.81
N ARG A 33 -5.70 3.80 12.41
CA ARG A 33 -5.31 4.21 13.77
C ARG A 33 -5.65 3.17 14.82
N GLU A 34 -6.83 2.54 14.76
CA GLU A 34 -7.18 1.46 15.68
C GLU A 34 -6.28 0.24 15.48
N ALA A 35 -6.03 -0.17 14.23
CA ALA A 35 -5.11 -1.27 13.93
C ALA A 35 -3.68 -1.00 14.44
N LEU A 36 -3.19 0.24 14.28
CA LEU A 36 -1.87 0.65 14.76
C LEU A 36 -1.75 0.68 16.29
N LYS A 37 -2.83 0.94 17.04
CA LYS A 37 -2.81 0.84 18.50
C LYS A 37 -2.56 -0.60 18.94
N ALA A 38 -3.29 -1.56 18.35
CA ALA A 38 -3.11 -2.98 18.63
C ALA A 38 -1.72 -3.47 18.19
N TYR A 39 -1.26 -3.02 17.01
CA TYR A 39 0.10 -3.28 16.52
C TYR A 39 1.17 -2.87 17.54
N LYS A 40 1.11 -1.64 18.06
CA LYS A 40 2.11 -1.14 19.03
C LYS A 40 2.15 -1.97 20.30
N LYS A 41 0.99 -2.42 20.78
CA LYS A 41 0.90 -3.29 21.96
C LYS A 41 1.57 -4.64 21.70
N ILE A 42 1.32 -5.26 20.55
CA ILE A 42 1.95 -6.54 20.16
C ILE A 42 3.44 -6.37 19.93
N PHE A 43 3.84 -5.31 19.24
CA PHE A 43 5.24 -4.96 19.04
C PHE A 43 6.01 -4.91 20.36
N GLY A 44 5.41 -4.31 21.40
CA GLY A 44 6.00 -4.22 22.74
C GLY A 44 6.04 -5.52 23.56
N LEU A 45 5.52 -6.66 23.07
CA LEU A 45 5.56 -7.93 23.80
C LEU A 45 6.93 -8.61 23.77
N THR A 46 7.73 -8.35 22.76
CA THR A 46 9.04 -8.99 22.57
C THR A 46 9.87 -8.22 21.55
N ASP A 47 11.19 -8.26 21.70
CA ASP A 47 12.12 -7.67 20.71
C ASP A 47 12.50 -8.67 19.60
N LYS A 48 11.92 -9.88 19.61
CA LYS A 48 12.29 -10.99 18.69
C LYS A 48 11.42 -11.08 17.43
N TRP A 49 10.71 -10.02 17.06
CA TRP A 49 9.94 -10.00 15.82
C TRP A 49 10.87 -10.09 14.61
N TRP A 50 10.54 -10.95 13.65
CA TRP A 50 11.30 -11.08 12.40
C TRP A 50 11.16 -9.83 11.53
N CYS A 51 9.95 -9.29 11.44
CA CYS A 51 9.63 -8.01 10.81
C CYS A 51 8.19 -7.58 11.15
N ASP A 52 7.78 -6.44 10.61
CA ASP A 52 6.42 -5.91 10.71
C ASP A 52 5.35 -6.86 10.14
N GLN A 53 5.67 -7.57 9.05
CA GLN A 53 4.81 -8.58 8.43
C GLN A 53 4.29 -9.62 9.43
N SER A 54 5.13 -10.08 10.36
CA SER A 54 4.74 -11.09 11.36
C SER A 54 3.65 -10.56 12.30
N ILE A 55 3.75 -9.29 12.70
CA ILE A 55 2.78 -8.65 13.60
C ILE A 55 1.45 -8.40 12.86
N TRP A 56 1.52 -7.90 11.62
CA TRP A 56 0.33 -7.68 10.81
C TRP A 56 -0.42 -8.98 10.49
N ALA A 57 0.30 -10.06 10.21
CA ALA A 57 -0.29 -11.37 10.00
C ALA A 57 -1.03 -11.87 11.25
N LEU A 58 -0.42 -11.75 12.44
CA LEU A 58 -1.08 -12.11 13.70
C LEU A 58 -2.35 -11.29 13.94
N LEU A 59 -2.27 -9.96 13.77
CA LEU A 59 -3.43 -9.08 13.90
C LEU A 59 -4.56 -9.45 12.95
N TYR A 60 -4.24 -9.75 11.70
CA TYR A 60 -5.23 -10.17 10.70
C TYR A 60 -5.89 -11.50 11.08
N VAL A 61 -5.10 -12.51 11.46
CA VAL A 61 -5.64 -13.81 11.88
C VAL A 61 -6.51 -13.66 13.15
N TRP A 62 -6.07 -12.90 14.15
CA TRP A 62 -6.87 -12.67 15.37
C TRP A 62 -8.12 -11.84 15.11
N SER A 63 -8.06 -10.88 14.20
CA SER A 63 -9.22 -10.12 13.72
C SER A 63 -10.25 -11.03 13.05
N LEU A 64 -9.84 -11.98 12.23
CA LEU A 64 -10.77 -12.87 11.53
C LEU A 64 -11.32 -13.97 12.45
N THR A 65 -10.45 -14.60 13.22
CA THR A 65 -10.84 -15.74 14.09
C THR A 65 -11.58 -15.30 15.35
N GLN A 66 -11.44 -14.04 15.75
CA GLN A 66 -11.97 -13.50 17.02
C GLN A 66 -11.61 -14.40 18.23
N THR A 67 -10.44 -15.05 18.18
CA THR A 67 -10.02 -16.10 19.12
C THR A 67 -10.07 -15.64 20.57
N THR A 68 -10.77 -16.37 21.45
CA THR A 68 -11.02 -15.98 22.85
C THR A 68 -9.78 -16.03 23.74
N ASN A 69 -8.68 -16.65 23.29
CA ASN A 69 -7.47 -16.87 24.08
C ASN A 69 -6.45 -15.71 24.00
N VAL A 70 -6.69 -14.69 23.18
CA VAL A 70 -5.82 -13.51 23.04
C VAL A 70 -6.40 -12.35 23.86
N SER A 71 -5.64 -11.57 24.63
CA SER A 71 -6.26 -10.43 25.34
C SER A 71 -7.00 -9.48 24.38
N LEU A 72 -8.16 -8.93 24.80
CA LEU A 72 -8.91 -7.94 24.02
C LEU A 72 -8.05 -6.73 23.63
N ASP A 73 -7.02 -6.43 24.42
CA ASP A 73 -6.05 -5.38 24.14
C ASP A 73 -5.23 -5.59 22.87
N PHE A 74 -5.08 -6.82 22.41
CA PHE A 74 -4.31 -7.19 21.21
C PHE A 74 -5.21 -7.53 20.02
N ARG A 75 -6.53 -7.49 20.21
CA ARG A 75 -7.49 -7.77 19.14
C ARG A 75 -7.98 -6.47 18.53
N ILE A 76 -8.38 -6.57 17.28
CA ILE A 76 -9.15 -5.55 16.60
C ILE A 76 -10.51 -6.14 16.21
N PRO A 77 -11.57 -5.31 16.13
CA PRO A 77 -12.85 -5.73 15.62
C PRO A 77 -12.74 -6.42 14.27
N TYR A 78 -13.57 -7.45 14.11
CA TYR A 78 -13.71 -8.17 12.85
C TYR A 78 -14.00 -7.21 11.68
N GLY A 79 -13.30 -7.39 10.56
CA GLY A 79 -13.46 -6.57 9.36
C GLY A 79 -12.66 -5.25 9.34
N ILE A 80 -11.92 -4.89 10.40
CA ILE A 80 -11.00 -3.72 10.34
C ILE A 80 -9.82 -3.97 9.38
N LEU A 81 -9.29 -5.19 9.38
CA LEU A 81 -8.25 -5.62 8.45
C LEU A 81 -8.81 -6.69 7.50
N ASN A 82 -8.49 -6.55 6.22
CA ASN A 82 -8.83 -7.52 5.18
C ASN A 82 -7.80 -7.50 4.04
N LEU A 83 -7.82 -8.52 3.18
CA LEU A 83 -6.95 -8.59 2.00
C LEU A 83 -7.59 -7.91 0.79
N ASP A 84 -6.74 -7.39 -0.09
CA ASP A 84 -7.13 -6.94 -1.43
C ASP A 84 -7.18 -8.13 -2.39
N TYR A 85 -8.18 -9.00 -2.19
CA TYR A 85 -8.32 -10.27 -2.90
C TYR A 85 -8.36 -10.17 -4.43
N HIS A 86 -8.81 -9.02 -4.95
CA HIS A 86 -8.95 -8.80 -6.38
C HIS A 86 -7.86 -7.90 -6.95
N HIS A 87 -6.81 -7.62 -6.17
CA HIS A 87 -5.66 -6.80 -6.57
C HIS A 87 -6.08 -5.42 -7.12
N VAL A 88 -7.15 -4.83 -6.57
CA VAL A 88 -7.69 -3.55 -7.02
C VAL A 88 -6.69 -2.43 -6.70
N PHE A 89 -6.10 -2.50 -5.50
CA PHE A 89 -5.14 -1.54 -5.00
C PHE A 89 -3.71 -2.05 -5.15
N PHE A 90 -3.43 -3.29 -4.78
CA PHE A 90 -2.09 -3.85 -4.70
C PHE A 90 -1.96 -5.14 -5.51
N GLN A 91 -0.98 -5.16 -6.42
CA GLN A 91 -0.47 -6.40 -7.01
C GLN A 91 0.93 -6.66 -6.48
N VAL A 92 1.14 -7.86 -5.94
CA VAL A 92 2.47 -8.43 -5.76
C VAL A 92 2.67 -9.41 -6.93
N PRO A 93 3.63 -9.19 -7.84
CA PRO A 93 3.81 -10.10 -8.96
C PRO A 93 4.28 -11.47 -8.47
N TYR A 94 3.42 -12.48 -8.58
CA TYR A 94 3.75 -13.89 -8.37
C TYR A 94 3.10 -14.68 -9.51
N GLY A 95 3.91 -15.13 -10.48
CA GLY A 95 3.39 -15.72 -11.72
C GLY A 95 2.93 -14.66 -12.73
N GLU A 96 1.83 -14.95 -13.44
CA GLU A 96 1.25 -14.06 -14.46
C GLU A 96 0.57 -12.84 -13.83
N VAL A 97 0.63 -11.69 -14.51
CA VAL A 97 0.00 -10.43 -14.04
C VAL A 97 -1.45 -10.40 -14.49
N VAL A 98 -2.38 -10.72 -13.59
CA VAL A 98 -3.81 -10.93 -13.91
C VAL A 98 -4.66 -9.64 -13.75
N SER A 99 -4.09 -8.53 -13.27
CA SER A 99 -4.86 -7.34 -12.89
C SER A 99 -4.22 -6.00 -13.30
N HIS A 100 -4.99 -4.91 -13.20
CA HIS A 100 -4.54 -3.53 -13.41
C HIS A 100 -4.56 -2.74 -12.08
N PRO A 101 -3.61 -2.99 -11.18
CA PRO A 101 -3.61 -2.44 -9.83
C PRO A 101 -3.29 -0.94 -9.81
N ALA A 102 -3.67 -0.26 -8.73
CA ALA A 102 -3.18 1.09 -8.46
C ALA A 102 -1.68 1.11 -8.10
N VAL A 103 -1.22 0.10 -7.37
CA VAL A 103 0.15 -0.04 -6.85
C VAL A 103 0.69 -1.43 -7.19
N ILE A 104 1.87 -1.47 -7.82
CA ILE A 104 2.64 -2.71 -7.94
C ILE A 104 3.69 -2.71 -6.82
N HIS A 105 3.62 -3.71 -5.95
CA HIS A 105 4.59 -3.92 -4.90
C HIS A 105 5.58 -5.02 -5.32
N LEU A 106 6.87 -4.69 -5.30
CA LEU A 106 7.94 -5.54 -5.80
C LEU A 106 8.81 -6.02 -4.63
N PRO A 107 8.35 -7.01 -3.85
CA PRO A 107 9.05 -7.45 -2.65
C PRO A 107 10.39 -8.10 -3.00
N GLY A 108 11.35 -7.99 -2.08
CA GLY A 108 12.68 -8.60 -2.25
C GLY A 108 13.65 -7.76 -3.08
N PRO A 109 14.77 -8.35 -3.52
CA PRO A 109 15.85 -7.61 -4.16
C PRO A 109 15.48 -6.97 -5.51
N GLN A 110 15.80 -5.69 -5.70
CA GLN A 110 15.59 -4.94 -6.95
C GLN A 110 16.11 -5.65 -8.20
N ARG A 111 17.23 -6.38 -8.09
CA ARG A 111 17.83 -7.15 -9.20
C ARG A 111 16.87 -8.17 -9.83
N ILE A 112 15.90 -8.68 -9.05
CA ILE A 112 14.91 -9.64 -9.53
C ILE A 112 13.91 -8.96 -10.47
N TRP A 113 13.61 -7.69 -10.22
CA TRP A 113 12.56 -6.96 -10.89
C TRP A 113 13.04 -6.11 -12.06
N THR A 114 14.33 -5.77 -12.09
CA THR A 114 14.91 -4.84 -13.08
C THR A 114 14.60 -5.26 -14.51
N ALA A 115 14.73 -6.55 -14.84
CA ALA A 115 14.45 -7.06 -16.19
C ALA A 115 12.95 -7.05 -16.54
N ARG A 116 12.06 -7.09 -15.55
CA ARG A 116 10.60 -7.14 -15.74
C ARG A 116 9.94 -5.76 -15.63
N MET A 117 10.68 -4.72 -15.26
CA MET A 117 10.11 -3.41 -14.96
C MET A 117 9.29 -2.80 -16.11
N PRO A 118 9.77 -2.85 -17.38
CA PRO A 118 9.00 -2.30 -18.49
C PRO A 118 7.64 -3.00 -18.68
N GLU A 119 7.61 -4.33 -18.57
CA GLU A 119 6.38 -5.12 -18.65
C GLU A 119 5.44 -4.76 -17.50
N LEU A 120 5.94 -4.80 -16.26
CA LEU A 120 5.15 -4.52 -15.05
C LEU A 120 4.51 -3.13 -15.09
N MET A 121 5.24 -2.11 -15.55
CA MET A 121 4.69 -0.75 -15.66
C MET A 121 3.54 -0.65 -16.65
N ASN A 122 3.58 -1.39 -17.76
CA ASN A 122 2.48 -1.42 -18.73
C ASN A 122 1.17 -1.99 -18.16
N HIS A 123 1.22 -2.77 -17.07
CA HIS A 123 0.02 -3.26 -16.39
C HIS A 123 -0.61 -2.24 -15.44
N THR A 124 0.04 -1.11 -15.16
CA THR A 124 -0.55 -0.07 -14.31
C THR A 124 -1.41 0.91 -15.12
N THR A 125 -2.60 1.24 -14.60
CA THR A 125 -3.54 2.16 -15.27
C THR A 125 -3.02 3.59 -15.36
N TRP A 126 -2.05 3.98 -14.54
CA TRP A 126 -1.48 5.32 -14.52
C TRP A 126 -0.30 5.46 -15.49
N PHE A 127 0.53 4.42 -15.69
CA PHE A 127 1.70 4.51 -16.55
C PHE A 127 1.34 4.71 -18.02
N SER A 128 0.29 4.04 -18.51
CA SER A 128 -0.25 4.28 -19.86
C SER A 128 -0.76 5.72 -20.05
N LYS A 129 -1.24 6.36 -18.98
CA LYS A 129 -1.64 7.78 -19.01
C LYS A 129 -0.46 8.73 -18.96
N LEU A 130 0.69 8.30 -18.42
CA LEU A 130 1.93 9.09 -18.42
C LEU A 130 2.57 9.18 -19.80
N THR A 131 2.58 8.07 -20.56
CA THR A 131 3.15 8.06 -21.93
C THR A 131 2.32 8.90 -22.90
N SER A 132 1.04 9.15 -22.61
CA SER A 132 0.16 10.02 -23.40
C SER A 132 -0.75 10.87 -22.50
N PRO A 133 -0.22 11.96 -21.88
CA PRO A 133 -0.95 12.76 -20.90
C PRO A 133 -2.20 13.42 -21.48
N PRO A 134 -3.39 13.17 -20.90
CA PRO A 134 -4.56 14.00 -21.17
C PRO A 134 -4.28 15.45 -20.72
N GLN A 135 -4.84 16.45 -21.41
CA GLN A 135 -4.65 17.87 -21.04
C GLN A 135 -5.02 18.13 -19.57
N LYS A 136 -6.12 17.55 -19.09
CA LYS A 136 -6.57 17.62 -17.70
C LYS A 136 -5.51 17.13 -16.70
N MET A 137 -4.69 16.14 -17.06
CA MET A 137 -3.61 15.67 -16.22
C MET A 137 -2.45 16.68 -16.19
N ARG A 138 -2.12 17.30 -17.33
CA ARG A 138 -1.12 18.38 -17.40
C ARG A 138 -1.51 19.58 -16.54
N ASP A 139 -2.79 19.96 -16.60
CA ASP A 139 -3.32 21.08 -15.81
C ASP A 139 -3.30 20.75 -14.31
N GLY A 140 -3.75 19.54 -13.93
CA GLY A 140 -3.74 19.06 -12.55
C GLY A 140 -2.34 18.93 -11.97
N LEU A 141 -1.38 18.45 -12.76
CA LEU A 141 0.04 18.45 -12.37
C LEU A 141 0.50 19.89 -12.14
N THR A 142 0.36 20.79 -13.11
CA THR A 142 0.77 22.21 -12.96
C THR A 142 0.22 22.83 -11.66
N GLN A 143 -1.04 22.56 -11.34
CA GLN A 143 -1.64 22.98 -10.08
C GLN A 143 -0.94 22.35 -8.85
N LEU A 144 -0.77 21.03 -8.83
CA LEU A 144 -0.09 20.30 -7.76
C LEU A 144 1.30 20.85 -7.46
N SER A 145 2.12 21.18 -8.47
CA SER A 145 3.49 21.67 -8.25
C SER A 145 3.54 22.98 -7.50
N ASN A 146 2.52 23.81 -7.70
CA ASN A 146 2.39 25.10 -7.03
C ASN A 146 1.89 24.99 -5.60
N LEU A 147 1.34 23.84 -5.19
CA LEU A 147 0.88 23.62 -3.82
C LEU A 147 2.04 23.50 -2.83
N PHE A 148 1.84 24.03 -1.64
CA PHE A 148 2.73 23.80 -0.51
C PHE A 148 2.38 22.49 0.17
N VAL A 149 3.40 21.65 0.36
CA VAL A 149 3.31 20.47 1.21
C VAL A 149 3.99 20.73 2.54
N LYS A 150 3.32 20.31 3.60
CA LYS A 150 3.86 20.27 4.96
C LYS A 150 4.63 18.97 5.11
N ILE A 151 5.94 19.08 5.27
CA ILE A 151 6.85 17.96 5.57
C ILE A 151 7.10 17.98 7.07
N VAL A 152 6.87 16.85 7.72
CA VAL A 152 7.27 16.65 9.12
C VAL A 152 8.36 15.58 9.11
N ASN A 153 9.57 15.94 9.54
CA ASN A 153 10.67 14.98 9.58
C ASN A 153 10.61 14.08 10.82
N CYS A 154 11.51 13.11 10.91
CA CYS A 154 11.60 12.18 12.04
C CYS A 154 11.87 12.86 13.40
N ASN A 155 12.41 14.08 13.40
CA ASN A 155 12.66 14.87 14.60
C ASN A 155 11.46 15.76 14.99
N GLY A 156 10.34 15.67 14.27
CA GLY A 156 9.14 16.49 14.48
C GLY A 156 9.25 17.92 13.91
N GLU A 157 10.36 18.27 13.25
CA GLU A 157 10.52 19.56 12.60
C GLU A 157 9.56 19.66 11.40
N THR A 158 8.86 20.78 11.30
CA THR A 158 7.95 21.07 10.19
C THR A 158 8.63 21.97 9.18
N ARG A 159 8.60 21.58 7.91
CA ARG A 159 9.02 22.40 6.77
C ARG A 159 7.90 22.50 5.75
N PHE A 160 7.76 23.67 5.14
CA PHE A 160 6.87 23.85 4.00
C PHE A 160 7.72 23.98 2.73
N ARG A 161 7.34 23.22 1.71
CA ARG A 161 8.02 23.23 0.40
C ARG A 161 6.96 23.15 -0.70
N ARG A 162 7.21 23.80 -1.83
CA ARG A 162 6.36 23.59 -3.01
C ARG A 162 6.53 22.15 -3.49
N PHE A 163 5.45 21.49 -3.86
CA PHE A 163 5.49 20.10 -4.30
C PHE A 163 6.43 19.91 -5.50
N GLY A 164 6.41 20.83 -6.47
CA GLY A 164 7.27 20.77 -7.65
C GLY A 164 8.77 20.87 -7.34
N ALA A 165 9.15 21.43 -6.19
CA ALA A 165 10.55 21.47 -5.74
C ALA A 165 11.02 20.14 -5.13
N LEU A 166 10.09 19.29 -4.69
CA LEU A 166 10.39 17.96 -4.15
C LEU A 166 10.31 16.89 -5.24
N CYS A 167 9.28 16.99 -6.08
CA CYS A 167 8.99 16.06 -7.16
C CYS A 167 8.94 16.83 -8.47
N SER A 168 10.02 16.77 -9.25
CA SER A 168 10.03 17.36 -10.60
C SER A 168 9.06 16.59 -11.49
N PHE A 169 8.00 17.23 -11.94
CA PHE A 169 7.03 16.56 -12.81
C PHE A 169 7.63 16.05 -14.10
N ARG A 170 8.56 16.82 -14.68
CA ARG A 170 9.23 16.38 -15.90
C ARG A 170 9.89 15.02 -15.69
N LYS A 171 10.43 14.75 -14.51
CA LYS A 171 10.99 13.44 -14.14
C LYS A 171 9.87 12.42 -13.85
N VAL A 172 8.88 12.77 -13.04
CA VAL A 172 7.81 11.86 -12.61
C VAL A 172 6.87 11.44 -13.75
N THR A 173 6.80 12.19 -14.85
CA THR A 173 6.05 11.83 -16.05
C THR A 173 6.91 11.27 -17.17
N ASP A 174 8.24 11.21 -16.98
CA ASP A 174 9.16 10.67 -17.96
C ASP A 174 9.28 9.14 -17.76
N PRO A 175 8.76 8.33 -18.71
CA PRO A 175 8.82 6.88 -18.60
C PRO A 175 10.24 6.36 -18.48
N ASP A 176 11.20 6.99 -19.17
CA ASP A 176 12.60 6.55 -19.14
C ASP A 176 13.21 6.83 -17.77
N TRP A 177 12.84 7.94 -17.13
CA TRP A 177 13.27 8.23 -15.76
C TRP A 177 12.71 7.21 -14.75
N ILE A 178 11.45 6.77 -14.91
CA ILE A 178 10.81 5.78 -14.02
C ILE A 178 11.44 4.39 -14.20
N LEU A 179 11.75 4.03 -15.45
CA LEU A 179 12.31 2.71 -15.80
C LEU A 179 13.82 2.63 -15.60
N SER A 180 14.50 3.76 -15.53
CA SER A 180 15.94 3.80 -15.29
C SER A 180 16.27 3.39 -13.84
N PRO A 181 17.35 2.62 -13.62
CA PRO A 181 17.87 2.42 -12.28
C PRO A 181 18.14 3.77 -11.62
N LEU A 182 17.66 3.97 -10.39
CA LEU A 182 18.08 5.10 -9.59
C LEU A 182 19.60 5.01 -9.44
N GLY A 183 20.32 5.97 -10.00
CA GLY A 183 21.77 6.09 -9.82
C GLY A 183 22.11 6.07 -8.33
N LYS A 184 23.11 5.27 -7.96
CA LYS A 184 23.61 5.19 -6.59
C LYS A 184 24.17 6.52 -6.11
#